data_AF-A0A9D7Z2A1-F1
#
_entry.id   AF-A0A9D7Z2A1-F1
#
_cell.length_a   1.000
_cell.length_b   1.000
_cell.length_c   1.000
_cell.angle_alpha   90.00
_cell.angle_beta   90.00
_cell.angle_gamma   90.00
#
_symmetry.space_group_name_H-M   'P 1'
#
loop_
_entity.id
_entity.type
_entity.pdbx_description
1 polymer ?
#
loop_
_entity_poly.entity_id
_entity_poly.type
_entity_poly.pdbx_seq_one_letter_code
_entity_poly.pdbx_strand_id
1 'polypeptide(L)'
;MLDDEPHESANDRDALPTTKGRPVHSTKSGYVTAVQSNLLLSVARSGDGFVRVIARPVPSSWQRRPLPTFMTMTEIDPQAVRDAIYLEDVRASDGDIQFNVHLNVEIALRALSPGINDPYTAISALDHLSASLAMVLQRGAPSSLICDKDGNPRVWLEILDVKEIVGAALHPLRRAARAT
;
A
#
# COMPACT_ATOMS: atom_id res chain seq x y z
N MET A 1 8.25 -8.02 16.74
CA MET A 1 9.50 -7.27 16.51
C MET A 1 9.30 -6.34 15.32
N LEU A 2 8.36 -5.40 15.45
CA LEU A 2 8.06 -4.30 14.52
C LEU A 2 7.64 -3.02 15.30
N ASP A 3 7.81 -3.01 16.62
CA ASP A 3 7.29 -1.96 17.52
C ASP A 3 8.18 -0.70 17.57
N ASP A 4 9.30 -0.71 16.83
CA ASP A 4 10.32 0.37 16.79
C ASP A 4 10.29 1.18 15.46
N GLU A 5 9.32 0.94 14.57
CA GLU A 5 9.21 1.76 13.35
C GLU A 5 8.62 3.14 13.67
N PRO A 6 9.24 4.24 13.20
CA PRO A 6 8.72 5.57 13.44
C PRO A 6 7.35 5.74 12.77
N HIS A 7 6.39 6.31 13.50
CA HIS A 7 5.10 6.69 12.94
C HIS A 7 5.24 7.90 12.01
N GLU A 8 4.39 7.96 10.97
CA GLU A 8 4.33 9.12 10.08
C GLU A 8 4.03 10.41 10.87
N SER A 9 4.89 11.42 10.74
CA SER A 9 4.66 12.76 11.28
C SER A 9 3.97 13.64 10.25
N ALA A 10 3.18 14.61 10.73
CA ALA A 10 2.46 15.55 9.86
C ALA A 10 3.37 16.32 8.88
N ASN A 11 4.64 16.51 9.26
CA ASN A 11 5.62 17.27 8.48
C ASN A 11 6.54 16.38 7.64
N ASP A 12 6.40 15.04 7.66
CA ASP A 12 7.27 14.14 6.89
C ASP A 12 7.20 14.45 5.38
N ARG A 13 6.02 14.89 4.91
CA ARG A 13 5.81 15.28 3.51
C ARG A 13 6.63 16.51 3.10
N ASP A 14 7.04 17.36 4.04
CA ASP A 14 7.89 18.53 3.76
C ASP A 14 9.32 18.11 3.37
N ALA A 15 9.72 16.88 3.70
CA ALA A 15 10.99 16.30 3.26
C ALA A 15 10.98 15.85 1.79
N LEU A 16 9.81 15.84 1.13
CA LEU A 16 9.72 15.53 -0.30
C LEU A 16 10.41 16.64 -1.11
N PRO A 17 11.38 16.29 -1.97
CA PRO A 17 12.00 17.27 -2.86
C PRO A 17 10.96 17.93 -3.78
N THR A 18 11.12 19.23 -4.02
CA THR A 18 10.26 20.00 -4.95
C THR A 18 10.69 19.86 -6.41
N THR A 19 11.87 19.31 -6.67
CA THR A 19 12.42 19.05 -8.00
C THR A 19 11.67 17.93 -8.74
N LYS A 20 11.54 18.04 -10.06
CA LYS A 20 10.94 16.99 -10.89
C LYS A 20 11.92 15.82 -11.04
N GLY A 21 11.43 14.61 -10.79
CA GLY A 21 12.19 13.38 -10.95
C GLY A 21 11.94 12.67 -12.26
N ARG A 22 12.81 11.70 -12.56
CA ARG A 22 12.64 10.82 -13.71
C ARG A 22 11.80 9.60 -13.31
N PRO A 23 10.70 9.31 -14.02
CA PRO A 23 9.90 8.11 -13.77
C PRO A 23 10.71 6.86 -14.14
N VAL A 24 10.87 5.93 -13.19
CA VAL A 24 11.23 4.55 -13.53
C VAL A 24 9.93 3.74 -13.61
N HIS A 25 9.83 2.91 -14.64
CA HIS A 25 8.69 2.03 -14.86
C HIS A 25 9.10 0.58 -14.64
N SER A 26 8.17 -0.21 -14.09
CA SER A 26 8.36 -1.66 -14.04
C SER A 26 8.39 -2.25 -15.46
N THR A 27 9.19 -3.29 -15.66
CA THR A 27 9.23 -4.08 -16.90
C THR A 27 8.24 -5.25 -16.87
N LYS A 28 7.66 -5.54 -15.70
CA LYS A 28 6.67 -6.60 -15.46
C LYS A 28 5.39 -6.04 -14.86
N SER A 29 4.27 -6.68 -15.17
CA SER A 29 2.98 -6.39 -14.52
C SER A 29 2.84 -7.25 -13.28
N GLY A 30 2.48 -6.68 -12.14
CA GLY A 30 2.28 -7.43 -10.89
C GLY A 30 1.74 -6.55 -9.76
N TYR A 31 1.42 -7.16 -8.63
CA TYR A 31 1.15 -6.46 -7.39
C TYR A 31 2.46 -6.28 -6.61
N VAL A 32 2.70 -5.08 -6.09
CA VAL A 32 3.80 -4.84 -5.17
C VAL A 32 3.49 -5.57 -3.86
N THR A 33 4.22 -6.63 -3.57
CA THR A 33 4.04 -7.44 -2.36
C THR A 33 5.05 -7.09 -1.28
N ALA A 34 6.23 -6.65 -1.67
CA ALA A 34 7.26 -6.17 -0.75
C ALA A 34 8.15 -5.10 -1.40
N VAL A 35 8.66 -4.21 -0.56
CA VAL A 35 9.65 -3.20 -0.94
C VAL A 35 10.84 -3.32 -0.01
N GLN A 36 12.03 -3.56 -0.56
CA GLN A 36 13.27 -3.57 0.19
C GLN A 36 13.79 -2.16 0.41
N SER A 37 13.31 -1.53 1.49
CA SER A 37 13.73 -0.21 1.96
C SER A 37 15.25 -0.06 2.02
N ASN A 38 15.97 -1.08 2.51
CA ASN A 38 17.44 -1.06 2.60
C ASN A 38 18.14 -0.98 1.23
N LEU A 39 17.59 -1.64 0.20
CA LEU A 39 18.12 -1.52 -1.16
C LEU A 39 17.82 -0.13 -1.71
N LEU A 40 16.59 0.36 -1.56
CA LEU A 40 16.22 1.72 -1.99
C LEU A 40 17.07 2.81 -1.31
N LEU A 41 17.37 2.66 -0.02
CA LEU A 41 18.30 3.54 0.69
C LEU A 41 19.70 3.50 0.09
N SER A 42 20.21 2.31 -0.22
CA SER A 42 21.54 2.15 -0.82
C SER A 42 21.61 2.80 -2.20
N VAL A 43 20.55 2.64 -3.00
CA VAL A 43 20.38 3.26 -4.32
C VAL A 43 20.28 4.79 -4.22
N ALA A 44 19.51 5.30 -3.26
CA ALA A 44 19.40 6.74 -3.04
C ALA A 44 20.73 7.34 -2.58
N ARG A 45 21.49 6.65 -1.71
CA ARG A 45 22.78 7.13 -1.21
C ARG A 45 23.88 7.14 -2.27
N SER A 46 23.95 6.12 -3.12
CA SER A 46 25.00 6.04 -4.16
C SER A 46 24.93 7.18 -5.17
N GLY A 47 23.73 7.70 -5.43
CA GLY A 47 23.50 8.85 -6.29
C GLY A 47 23.27 10.18 -5.56
N ASP A 48 23.51 10.27 -4.25
CA ASP A 48 23.10 11.41 -3.39
C ASP A 48 21.69 11.94 -3.70
N GLY A 49 20.78 11.00 -3.95
CA GLY A 49 19.45 11.26 -4.45
C GLY A 49 18.36 11.01 -3.43
N PHE A 50 17.14 11.09 -3.96
CA PHE A 50 15.90 10.75 -3.27
C PHE A 50 15.09 9.82 -4.17
N VAL A 51 14.49 8.78 -3.59
CA VAL A 51 13.63 7.82 -4.29
C VAL A 51 12.21 7.88 -3.73
N ARG A 52 11.27 8.36 -4.52
CA ARG A 52 9.84 8.27 -4.18
C ARG A 52 9.22 7.06 -4.86
N VAL A 53 8.68 6.12 -4.11
CA VAL A 53 7.91 4.97 -4.59
C VAL A 53 6.43 5.28 -4.47
N ILE A 54 5.71 5.29 -5.60
CA ILE A 54 4.26 5.40 -5.63
C ILE A 54 3.71 4.08 -6.14
N ALA A 55 3.16 3.26 -5.24
CA ALA A 55 2.58 1.96 -5.53
C ALA A 55 1.10 1.97 -5.12
N ARG A 56 0.28 2.66 -5.92
CA ARG A 56 -1.17 2.69 -5.67
C ARG A 56 -1.84 1.44 -6.21
N PRO A 57 -2.81 0.85 -5.50
CA PRO A 57 -3.70 -0.15 -6.06
C PRO A 57 -4.46 0.49 -7.23
N VAL A 58 -4.37 -0.09 -8.43
CA VAL A 58 -5.35 0.23 -9.49
C VAL A 58 -6.43 -0.84 -9.54
N PRO A 59 -7.66 -0.47 -9.92
CA PRO A 59 -8.70 -1.43 -10.22
C PRO A 59 -8.21 -2.44 -11.27
N SER A 60 -8.54 -3.71 -11.10
CA SER A 60 -8.20 -4.80 -12.03
C SER A 60 -8.72 -4.59 -13.47
N SER A 61 -9.64 -3.65 -13.67
CA SER A 61 -10.15 -3.24 -14.99
C SER A 61 -9.16 -2.42 -15.82
N TRP A 62 -8.08 -1.91 -15.22
CA TRP A 62 -7.02 -1.23 -15.95
C TRP A 62 -6.07 -2.28 -16.52
N GLN A 63 -6.19 -2.55 -17.83
CA GLN A 63 -5.41 -3.53 -18.60
C GLN A 63 -3.88 -3.30 -18.59
N ARG A 64 -3.42 -2.21 -17.95
CA ARG A 64 -2.02 -1.95 -17.63
C ARG A 64 -1.94 -1.84 -16.11
N ARG A 65 -1.48 -2.91 -15.46
CA ARG A 65 -1.21 -2.91 -14.00
C ARG A 65 -0.33 -1.68 -13.70
N PRO A 66 -0.56 -0.98 -12.58
CA PRO A 66 0.11 0.29 -12.34
C PRO A 66 1.59 -0.02 -12.21
N LEU A 67 2.38 0.56 -13.10
CA LEU A 67 3.81 0.51 -12.95
C LEU A 67 4.10 1.45 -11.77
N PRO A 68 4.69 0.95 -10.67
CA PRO A 68 5.10 1.85 -9.61
C PRO A 68 5.98 2.93 -10.24
N THR A 69 5.61 4.18 -10.01
CA THR A 69 6.34 5.32 -10.57
C THR A 69 7.35 5.74 -9.55
N PHE A 70 8.62 5.66 -9.95
CA PHE A 70 9.72 6.08 -9.10
C PHE A 70 10.20 7.45 -9.54
N MET A 71 10.36 8.38 -8.61
CA MET A 71 11.02 9.65 -8.94
C MET A 71 12.42 9.64 -8.35
N THR A 72 13.42 9.71 -9.22
CA THR A 72 14.82 9.92 -8.82
C THR A 72 15.22 11.36 -9.11
N MET A 73 15.83 12.02 -8.13
CA MET A 73 16.33 13.40 -8.27
C MET A 73 17.73 13.47 -8.90
N THR A 74 18.42 12.33 -8.96
CA THR A 74 19.75 12.16 -9.55
C THR A 74 19.73 11.02 -10.56
N GLU A 75 20.79 10.90 -11.37
CA GLU A 75 20.94 9.77 -12.28
C GLU A 75 21.20 8.50 -11.46
N ILE A 76 20.14 7.72 -11.31
CA ILE A 76 20.12 6.46 -10.61
C ILE A 76 19.85 5.37 -11.65
N ASP A 77 20.51 4.23 -11.51
CA ASP A 77 20.23 3.05 -12.34
C ASP A 77 18.78 2.58 -12.13
N PRO A 78 17.92 2.63 -13.17
CA PRO A 78 16.56 2.14 -13.10
C PRO A 78 16.46 0.66 -12.72
N GLN A 79 17.49 -0.15 -13.02
CA GLN A 79 17.48 -1.58 -12.67
C GLN A 79 17.60 -1.79 -11.16
N ALA A 80 18.49 -1.04 -10.50
CA ALA A 80 18.66 -1.12 -9.06
C ALA A 80 17.38 -0.76 -8.28
N VAL A 81 16.57 0.18 -8.80
CA VAL A 81 15.24 0.49 -8.23
C VAL A 81 14.26 -0.65 -8.43
N ARG A 82 14.28 -1.30 -9.61
CA ARG A 82 13.41 -2.46 -9.91
C ARG A 82 13.73 -3.66 -9.03
N ASP A 83 15.02 -3.93 -8.77
CA ASP A 83 15.47 -5.08 -7.98
C ASP A 83 15.09 -4.96 -6.49
N ALA A 84 14.83 -3.74 -6.02
CA ALA A 84 14.36 -3.48 -4.66
C ALA A 84 12.86 -3.75 -4.45
N ILE A 85 12.13 -4.19 -5.48
CA ILE A 85 10.67 -4.26 -5.48
C ILE A 85 10.20 -5.62 -5.93
N TYR A 86 9.45 -6.28 -5.07
CA TYR A 86 8.90 -7.59 -5.33
C TYR A 86 7.50 -7.44 -5.94
N LEU A 87 7.33 -8.06 -7.10
CA LEU A 87 6.09 -8.10 -7.84
C LEU A 87 5.61 -9.54 -7.94
N GLU A 88 4.37 -9.79 -7.53
CA GLU A 88 3.72 -11.09 -7.68
C GLU A 88 2.52 -10.98 -8.62
N ASP A 89 2.19 -12.10 -9.28
CA ASP A 89 1.04 -12.16 -10.18
C ASP A 89 -0.31 -12.20 -9.44
N VAL A 90 -0.28 -12.58 -8.15
CA VAL A 90 -1.44 -12.72 -7.29
C VAL A 90 -1.19 -11.94 -6.00
N ARG A 91 -2.21 -11.25 -5.49
CA ARG A 91 -2.17 -10.78 -4.09
C ARG A 91 -2.32 -12.00 -3.20
N ALA A 92 -1.27 -12.35 -2.48
CA ALA A 92 -1.32 -13.43 -1.51
C ALA A 92 -2.10 -12.98 -0.26
N SER A 93 -2.74 -13.93 0.42
CA SER A 93 -3.57 -13.65 1.61
C SER A 93 -2.74 -13.29 2.85
N ASP A 94 -1.46 -13.68 2.87
CA ASP A 94 -0.51 -13.40 3.93
C ASP A 94 0.11 -12.01 3.74
N GLY A 95 -0.20 -11.12 4.67
CA GLY A 95 0.41 -9.78 4.73
C GLY A 95 -0.26 -8.70 3.89
N ASP A 96 -1.19 -9.04 2.98
CA ASP A 96 -1.94 -8.04 2.22
C ASP A 96 -3.28 -7.69 2.89
N ILE A 97 -3.26 -6.60 3.66
CA ILE A 97 -4.45 -6.07 4.32
C ILE A 97 -5.56 -5.68 3.35
N GLN A 98 -5.22 -5.18 2.15
CA GLN A 98 -6.22 -4.76 1.17
C GLN A 98 -6.95 -5.96 0.58
N PHE A 99 -6.21 -7.06 0.34
CA PHE A 99 -6.81 -8.32 -0.06
C PHE A 99 -7.77 -8.83 1.01
N ASN A 100 -7.34 -8.84 2.29
CA ASN A 100 -8.17 -9.31 3.39
C ASN A 100 -9.45 -8.46 3.55
N VAL A 101 -9.34 -7.14 3.40
CA VAL A 101 -10.48 -6.23 3.40
C VAL A 101 -11.45 -6.55 2.26
N HIS A 102 -10.95 -6.70 1.02
CA HIS A 102 -11.82 -7.02 -0.12
C HIS A 102 -12.52 -8.36 0.04
N LEU A 103 -11.80 -9.38 0.51
CA LEU A 103 -12.34 -10.72 0.72
C LEU A 103 -13.49 -10.70 1.73
N ASN A 104 -13.29 -10.07 2.90
CA ASN A 104 -14.32 -10.01 3.93
C ASN A 104 -15.53 -9.16 3.50
N VAL A 105 -15.31 -8.08 2.74
CA VAL A 105 -16.41 -7.31 2.15
C VAL A 105 -17.22 -8.17 1.16
N GLU A 106 -16.57 -8.95 0.31
CA GLU A 106 -17.27 -9.82 -0.64
C GLU A 106 -18.09 -10.90 0.08
N ILE A 107 -17.51 -11.53 1.10
CA ILE A 107 -18.21 -12.54 1.92
C ILE A 107 -19.43 -11.91 2.59
N ALA A 108 -19.28 -10.74 3.23
CA ALA A 108 -20.37 -10.04 3.89
C ALA A 108 -21.49 -9.66 2.90
N LEU A 109 -21.15 -9.11 1.74
CA LEU A 109 -22.13 -8.73 0.71
C LEU A 109 -22.85 -9.95 0.12
N ARG A 110 -22.15 -11.07 -0.10
CA ARG A 110 -22.79 -12.31 -0.59
C ARG A 110 -23.73 -12.89 0.46
N ALA A 111 -23.33 -12.89 1.73
CA ALA A 111 -24.15 -13.35 2.85
C ALA A 111 -25.42 -12.50 3.04
N LEU A 112 -25.31 -11.17 2.89
CA LEU A 112 -26.43 -10.22 2.97
C LEU A 112 -27.31 -10.18 1.70
N SER A 113 -26.95 -10.90 0.64
CA SER A 113 -27.72 -10.89 -0.59
C SER A 113 -29.11 -11.52 -0.39
N PRO A 114 -30.17 -11.06 -1.11
CA PRO A 114 -31.53 -11.59 -0.94
C PRO A 114 -31.67 -13.10 -1.16
N GLY A 115 -30.78 -13.68 -1.97
CA GLY A 115 -30.79 -15.12 -2.27
C GLY A 115 -30.15 -16.01 -1.20
N ILE A 116 -29.32 -15.44 -0.31
CA ILE A 116 -28.65 -16.17 0.77
C ILE A 116 -29.24 -15.77 2.13
N ASN A 117 -29.26 -14.47 2.43
CA ASN A 117 -29.75 -13.90 3.68
C ASN A 117 -29.23 -14.63 4.93
N ASP A 118 -27.89 -14.79 5.00
CA ASP A 118 -27.19 -15.41 6.13
C ASP A 118 -26.53 -14.33 7.01
N PRO A 119 -27.23 -13.85 8.06
CA PRO A 119 -26.71 -12.80 8.92
C PRO A 119 -25.50 -13.26 9.75
N TYR A 120 -25.38 -14.54 10.09
CA TYR A 120 -24.27 -15.03 10.92
C TYR A 120 -22.96 -15.02 10.14
N THR A 121 -22.98 -15.46 8.88
CA THR A 121 -21.81 -15.33 8.00
C THR A 121 -21.45 -13.87 7.76
N ALA A 122 -22.44 -12.99 7.60
CA ALA A 122 -22.19 -11.55 7.46
C ALA A 122 -21.51 -10.95 8.70
N ILE A 123 -22.00 -11.28 9.91
CA ILE A 123 -21.40 -10.82 11.17
C ILE A 123 -19.96 -11.32 11.30
N SER A 124 -19.72 -12.61 11.04
CA SER A 124 -18.37 -13.19 11.12
C SER A 124 -17.38 -12.50 10.18
N ALA A 125 -17.80 -12.20 8.93
CA ALA A 125 -16.97 -11.45 7.98
C ALA A 125 -16.71 -10.00 8.44
N LEU A 126 -17.68 -9.35 9.08
CA LEU A 126 -17.52 -8.01 9.64
C LEU A 126 -16.60 -8.00 10.87
N ASP A 127 -16.61 -9.05 11.69
CA ASP A 127 -15.70 -9.19 12.83
C ASP A 127 -14.25 -9.35 12.35
N HIS A 128 -14.01 -10.19 11.34
CA HIS A 128 -12.71 -10.33 10.70
C HIS A 128 -12.24 -9.01 10.06
N LEU A 129 -13.12 -8.32 9.34
CA LEU A 129 -12.82 -7.00 8.77
C LEU A 129 -12.46 -5.99 9.85
N SER A 130 -13.20 -5.97 10.96
CA SER A 130 -12.98 -5.07 12.09
C SER A 130 -11.63 -5.35 12.77
N ALA A 131 -11.27 -6.62 12.96
CA ALA A 131 -9.97 -7.02 13.48
C ALA A 131 -8.82 -6.54 12.57
N SER A 132 -8.96 -6.72 11.25
CA SER A 132 -7.98 -6.26 10.26
C SER A 132 -7.80 -4.74 10.28
N LEU A 133 -8.90 -3.97 10.31
CA LEU A 133 -8.83 -2.51 10.39
C LEU A 133 -8.25 -2.04 11.73
N ALA A 134 -8.61 -2.69 12.84
CA ALA A 134 -8.06 -2.38 14.15
C ALA A 134 -6.55 -2.59 14.19
N MET A 135 -6.03 -3.66 13.57
CA MET A 135 -4.59 -3.90 13.46
C MET A 135 -3.87 -2.76 12.72
N VAL A 136 -4.44 -2.24 11.64
CA VAL A 136 -3.85 -1.10 10.90
C VAL A 136 -3.89 0.17 11.74
N LEU A 137 -5.03 0.45 12.36
CA LEU A 137 -5.24 1.69 13.12
C LEU A 137 -4.41 1.72 14.42
N GLN A 138 -4.25 0.57 15.09
CA GLN A 138 -3.45 0.47 16.32
C GLN A 138 -1.95 0.52 16.05
N ARG A 139 -1.49 -0.06 14.93
CA ARG A 139 -0.08 0.01 14.53
C ARG A 139 0.32 1.41 14.07
N GLY A 140 -0.65 2.23 13.63
CA GLY A 140 -0.35 3.43 12.86
C GLY A 140 0.19 3.09 11.47
N ALA A 141 0.09 4.04 10.54
CA ALA A 141 0.83 3.88 9.29
C ALA A 141 2.33 4.03 9.62
N PRO A 142 3.18 3.08 9.19
CA PRO A 142 4.63 3.29 9.28
C PRO A 142 4.96 4.57 8.50
N SER A 143 5.93 5.36 8.98
CA SER A 143 6.32 6.57 8.26
C SER A 143 6.65 6.21 6.81
N SER A 144 6.00 6.90 5.88
CA SER A 144 6.36 6.84 4.48
C SER A 144 7.79 7.33 4.25
N LEU A 145 8.34 8.15 5.16
CA LEU A 145 9.68 8.70 5.05
C LEU A 145 10.72 7.76 5.68
N ILE A 146 11.74 7.43 4.90
CA ILE A 146 12.87 6.64 5.37
C ILE A 146 14.15 7.47 5.21
N CYS A 147 14.84 7.65 6.33
CA CYS A 147 16.11 8.35 6.39
C CYS A 147 17.30 7.38 6.32
N ASP A 148 18.44 7.89 5.87
CA ASP A 148 19.71 7.17 6.02
C ASP A 148 20.26 7.25 7.46
N LYS A 149 21.40 6.60 7.69
CA LYS A 149 22.07 6.57 8.99
C LYS A 149 22.50 7.95 9.49
N ASP A 150 22.63 8.91 8.58
CA ASP A 150 23.05 10.27 8.86
C ASP A 150 21.83 11.17 9.14
N GLY A 151 20.61 10.62 9.11
CA GLY A 151 19.35 11.32 9.35
C GLY A 151 18.80 12.04 8.10
N ASN A 152 19.42 11.87 6.93
CA ASN A 152 18.95 12.55 5.73
C ASN A 152 17.76 11.79 5.12
N PRO A 153 16.70 12.50 4.71
CA PRO A 153 15.56 11.90 4.02
C PRO A 153 16.00 11.36 2.64
N ARG A 154 15.77 10.07 2.38
CA ARG A 154 16.25 9.40 1.15
C ARG A 154 15.16 8.67 0.38
N VAL A 155 14.16 8.13 1.06
CA VAL A 155 13.10 7.34 0.41
C VAL A 155 11.74 7.77 0.92
N TRP A 156 10.76 7.84 0.01
CA TRP A 156 9.35 8.00 0.34
C TRP A 156 8.53 6.82 -0.19
N LEU A 157 7.83 6.09 0.68
CA LEU A 157 6.99 4.95 0.33
C LEU A 157 5.50 5.31 0.42
N GLU A 158 4.86 5.51 -0.73
CA GLU A 158 3.42 5.73 -0.84
C GLU A 158 2.75 4.43 -1.34
N ILE A 159 2.60 3.46 -0.43
CA ILE A 159 2.11 2.10 -0.73
C ILE A 159 0.69 1.87 -0.18
N LEU A 160 0.36 2.48 0.96
CA LEU A 160 -0.88 2.22 1.67
C LEU A 160 -1.50 3.52 2.19
N ASP A 161 -2.73 3.83 1.79
CA ASP A 161 -3.53 4.90 2.39
C ASP A 161 -4.61 4.28 3.28
N VAL A 162 -4.53 4.55 4.58
CA VAL A 162 -5.52 4.07 5.59
C VAL A 162 -6.92 4.52 5.21
N LYS A 163 -7.08 5.74 4.67
CA LYS A 163 -8.37 6.26 4.22
C LYS A 163 -8.94 5.44 3.06
N GLU A 164 -8.09 5.03 2.13
CA GLU A 164 -8.50 4.16 1.01
C GLU A 164 -8.93 2.78 1.50
N ILE A 165 -8.21 2.19 2.48
CA ILE A 165 -8.57 0.90 3.08
C ILE A 165 -9.94 0.99 3.76
N VAL A 166 -10.12 1.98 4.63
CA VAL A 166 -11.38 2.19 5.37
C VAL A 166 -12.52 2.47 4.39
N GLY A 167 -12.26 3.25 3.34
CA GLY A 167 -13.22 3.50 2.27
C GLY A 167 -13.62 2.22 1.52
N ALA A 168 -12.65 1.38 1.14
CA ALA A 168 -12.89 0.11 0.46
C ALA A 168 -13.70 -0.87 1.33
N ALA A 169 -13.48 -0.87 2.64
CA ALA A 169 -14.25 -1.65 3.60
C ALA A 169 -15.70 -1.17 3.72
N LEU A 170 -15.90 0.12 4.03
CA LEU A 170 -17.19 0.62 4.51
C LEU A 170 -18.13 1.07 3.39
N HIS A 171 -17.60 1.60 2.27
CA HIS A 171 -18.46 2.13 1.21
C HIS A 171 -19.40 1.09 0.59
N PRO A 172 -18.94 -0.13 0.23
CA PRO A 172 -19.80 -1.15 -0.36
C PRO A 172 -20.89 -1.62 0.62
N LEU A 173 -20.51 -1.90 1.88
CA LEU A 173 -21.44 -2.32 2.94
C LEU A 173 -22.52 -1.27 3.19
N ARG A 174 -22.14 0.01 3.29
CA ARG A 174 -23.08 1.13 3.46
C ARG A 174 -24.06 1.24 2.27
N ARG A 175 -23.60 0.97 1.05
CA ARG A 175 -24.47 0.99 -0.14
C ARG A 175 -25.48 -0.15 -0.10
N ALA A 176 -25.04 -1.35 0.28
CA ALA A 176 -25.93 -2.51 0.40
C ALA A 176 -27.03 -2.30 1.45
N ALA A 177 -26.68 -1.72 2.61
CA ALA A 177 -27.64 -1.40 3.67
C ALA A 177 -28.69 -0.34 3.29
N ARG A 178 -28.50 0.42 2.20
CA ARG A 178 -29.49 1.37 1.66
C ARG A 178 -30.44 0.76 0.63
N ALA A 179 -30.09 -0.41 0.11
CA ALA A 179 -30.85 -1.11 -0.92
C ALA A 179 -31.82 -2.15 -0.32
N THR A 180 -31.88 -2.22 1.01
CA THR A 180 -32.82 -3.04 1.80
C THR A 180 -33.90 -2.13 2.38
#